data_AF-T1KN62-F1
#
_entry.id   AF-T1KN62-F1
#
_cell.length_a   1.000
_cell.length_b   1.000
_cell.length_c   1.000
_cell.angle_alpha   90.00
_cell.angle_beta   90.00
_cell.angle_gamma   90.00
#
_symmetry.space_group_name_H-M   'P 1'
#
loop_
_entity.id
_entity.type
_entity.pdbx_description
1 polymer ?
#
loop_
_entity_poly.entity_id
_entity_poly.type
_entity_poly.pdbx_seq_one_letter_code
_entity_poly.pdbx_strand_id
1 'polypeptide(L)'
;MEQHMTVHIPKHIYFFNLKSVLDQAIRIIQAMIDISSMNGYLVATLGLISILQMIIQARWFDSPPFLTLPHVDEIVLPQFKRFLSLHLPELISIVDSKGFAFLTRHLDNMLDVKQIRDIYQTINGLPLINLKVTIKRADDESRAVDVDLDLPDTSIKARHYIELEADTDYLINFMVSRPPRPEAKPRKHVFAPKYAKAKDENWIFIIGDSNTRELIALKRSGFIGNKPMTISLIIRTPTQYGRFIYSLYLLSDALIGLDQQYDLGIDIVSKSGP
;
A
#
# COMPACT_ATOMS: atom_id res chain seq x y z
N MET A 1 0.67 8.75 21.41
CA MET A 1 0.19 8.24 20.11
C MET A 1 -1.32 7.99 20.16
N GLU A 2 -1.83 7.26 21.16
CA GLU A 2 -3.29 7.05 21.34
C GLU A 2 -4.11 8.36 21.34
N GLN A 3 -3.61 9.38 22.04
CA GLN A 3 -4.24 10.71 22.10
C GLN A 3 -4.18 11.52 20.80
N HIS A 4 -3.28 11.20 19.86
CA HIS A 4 -3.26 11.83 18.53
C HIS A 4 -4.40 11.28 17.65
N MET A 5 -4.80 10.05 17.92
CA MET A 5 -5.82 9.32 17.15
C MET A 5 -7.24 9.57 17.69
N THR A 6 -7.40 10.31 18.79
CA THR A 6 -8.70 10.70 19.40
C THR A 6 -8.87 12.23 19.47
N VAL A 7 -10.04 12.74 19.09
CA VAL A 7 -10.25 14.13 18.60
C VAL A 7 -10.46 15.22 19.69
N HIS A 8 -10.48 14.92 20.99
CA HIS A 8 -10.99 15.88 21.99
C HIS A 8 -9.98 16.37 23.03
N ILE A 9 -9.10 17.35 22.73
CA ILE A 9 -8.31 18.06 23.78
C ILE A 9 -8.03 19.55 23.41
N PRO A 10 -7.97 20.49 24.39
CA PRO A 10 -7.68 21.91 24.17
C PRO A 10 -6.35 22.21 23.45
N LYS A 11 -6.41 23.04 22.41
CA LYS A 11 -5.39 23.21 21.36
C LYS A 11 -4.05 23.85 21.78
N HIS A 12 -3.93 24.47 22.96
CA HIS A 12 -2.81 25.39 23.23
C HIS A 12 -1.60 24.80 24.01
N ILE A 13 -1.77 23.74 24.81
CA ILE A 13 -0.69 23.22 25.69
C ILE A 13 0.08 22.05 25.05
N TYR A 14 -0.51 21.32 24.10
CA TYR A 14 0.05 20.06 23.60
C TYR A 14 0.69 20.11 22.21
N PHE A 15 0.45 21.15 21.42
CA PHE A 15 0.86 21.16 20.01
C PHE A 15 2.38 21.01 19.82
N PHE A 16 3.19 21.68 20.65
CA PHE A 16 4.65 21.59 20.60
C PHE A 16 5.18 20.23 21.09
N ASN A 17 4.65 19.73 22.22
CA ASN A 17 5.10 18.46 22.82
C ASN A 17 4.71 17.27 21.94
N LEU A 18 3.49 17.26 21.39
CA LEU A 18 3.02 16.20 20.51
C LEU A 18 3.82 16.15 19.20
N LYS A 19 4.15 17.30 18.62
CA LYS A 19 4.96 17.37 17.39
C LYS A 19 6.35 16.77 17.57
N SER A 20 7.05 17.13 18.64
CA SER A 20 8.39 16.58 18.93
C SER A 20 8.34 15.07 19.19
N VAL A 21 7.36 14.61 19.98
CA VAL A 21 7.19 13.17 20.26
C VAL A 21 6.84 12.38 19.00
N LEU A 22 5.97 12.90 18.13
CA LEU A 22 5.57 12.24 16.88
C LEU A 22 6.76 12.11 15.92
N ASP A 23 7.57 13.15 15.82
CA ASP A 23 8.78 13.15 14.99
C ASP A 23 9.78 12.07 15.41
N GLN A 24 9.99 11.90 16.72
CA GLN A 24 10.87 10.86 17.24
C GLN A 24 10.24 9.47 17.11
N ALA A 25 8.93 9.33 17.35
CA ALA A 25 8.21 8.07 17.20
C ALA A 25 8.34 7.51 15.77
N ILE A 26 8.21 8.35 14.75
CA ILE A 26 8.36 7.92 13.34
C ILE A 26 9.77 7.38 13.07
N ARG A 27 10.82 8.04 13.59
CA ARG A 27 12.21 7.56 13.43
C ARG A 27 12.42 6.21 14.10
N ILE A 28 11.88 6.04 15.30
CA ILE A 28 11.94 4.78 16.04
C ILE A 28 11.21 3.67 15.27
N ILE A 29 10.00 3.93 14.78
CA ILE A 29 9.22 2.94 14.02
C ILE A 29 9.94 2.55 12.74
N GLN A 30 10.52 3.51 12.01
CA GLN A 30 11.32 3.20 10.81
C GLN A 30 12.52 2.31 11.14
N ALA A 31 13.25 2.61 12.23
CA ALA A 31 14.34 1.76 12.68
C ALA A 31 13.86 0.36 13.11
N MET A 32 12.68 0.26 13.74
CA MET A 32 12.07 -1.02 14.09
C MET A 32 11.69 -1.83 12.85
N ILE A 33 11.16 -1.19 11.80
CA ILE A 33 10.86 -1.83 10.50
C ILE A 33 12.15 -2.40 9.88
N ASP A 34 13.24 -1.63 9.93
CA ASP A 34 14.54 -2.08 9.41
C ASP A 34 15.04 -3.30 10.19
N ILE A 35 15.05 -3.23 11.52
CA ILE A 35 15.48 -4.34 12.38
C ILE A 35 14.58 -5.56 12.20
N SER A 36 13.25 -5.40 12.18
CA SER A 36 12.32 -6.52 12.02
C SER A 36 12.46 -7.18 10.65
N SER A 37 12.69 -6.40 9.59
CA SER A 37 12.92 -6.92 8.25
C SER A 37 14.24 -7.66 8.12
N MET A 38 15.32 -7.17 8.73
CA MET A 38 16.63 -7.86 8.76
C MET A 38 16.57 -9.21 9.49
N ASN A 39 15.68 -9.34 10.46
CA ASN A 39 15.45 -10.59 11.19
C ASN A 39 14.38 -11.49 10.54
N GLY A 40 13.85 -11.13 9.37
CA GLY A 40 12.85 -11.93 8.67
C GLY A 40 11.47 -11.93 9.34
N TYR A 41 11.14 -11.00 10.23
CA TYR A 41 9.85 -10.98 10.93
C TYR A 41 8.75 -10.30 10.10
N LEU A 42 8.04 -11.05 9.25
CA LEU A 42 7.02 -10.50 8.35
C LEU A 42 5.89 -9.81 9.11
N VAL A 43 5.23 -10.51 10.03
CA VAL A 43 4.05 -10.01 10.75
C VAL A 43 4.39 -8.75 11.54
N ALA A 44 5.54 -8.74 12.23
CA ALA A 44 6.00 -7.57 12.98
C ALA A 44 6.28 -6.38 12.05
N THR A 45 6.93 -6.61 10.91
CA THR A 45 7.24 -5.57 9.92
C THR A 45 5.97 -4.96 9.36
N LEU A 46 5.00 -5.78 8.95
CA LEU A 46 3.71 -5.33 8.45
C LEU A 46 2.95 -4.51 9.51
N GLY A 47 2.89 -4.99 10.74
CA GLY A 47 2.25 -4.27 11.85
C GLY A 47 2.90 -2.90 12.13
N LEU A 48 4.22 -2.81 12.08
CA LEU A 48 4.94 -1.54 12.24
C LEU A 48 4.65 -0.55 11.10
N ILE A 49 4.52 -1.03 9.86
CA ILE A 49 4.11 -0.21 8.71
C ILE A 49 2.68 0.30 8.91
N SER A 50 1.75 -0.53 9.36
CA SER A 50 0.39 -0.09 9.68
C SER A 50 0.37 0.97 10.79
N ILE A 51 1.16 0.80 11.85
CA ILE A 51 1.29 1.80 12.92
C ILE A 51 1.85 3.12 12.36
N LEU A 52 2.81 3.07 11.45
CA LEU A 52 3.34 4.26 10.78
C LEU A 52 2.27 5.00 9.98
N GLN A 53 1.47 4.29 9.19
CA GLN A 53 0.35 4.86 8.43
C GLN A 53 -0.69 5.49 9.38
N MET A 54 -1.03 4.81 10.47
CA MET A 54 -1.95 5.30 11.51
C MET A 54 -1.48 6.62 12.12
N ILE A 55 -0.18 6.73 12.41
CA ILE A 55 0.44 7.93 12.95
C ILE A 55 0.37 9.09 11.96
N ILE A 56 0.69 8.84 10.69
CA ILE A 56 0.71 9.88 9.66
C ILE A 56 -0.71 10.37 9.33
N GLN A 57 -1.69 9.48 9.24
CA GLN A 57 -3.09 9.84 8.98
C GLN A 57 -3.85 10.29 10.23
N ALA A 58 -3.28 10.06 11.42
CA ALA A 58 -3.95 10.26 12.71
C ALA A 58 -5.29 9.50 12.79
N ARG A 59 -5.26 8.23 12.39
CA ARG A 59 -6.41 7.31 12.35
C ARG A 59 -6.00 5.94 12.90
N TRP A 60 -6.96 5.21 13.45
CA TRP A 60 -6.75 3.82 13.87
C TRP A 60 -6.89 2.85 12.68
N PHE A 61 -6.33 1.64 12.82
CA PHE A 61 -6.36 0.62 11.76
C PHE A 61 -7.77 0.10 11.45
N ASP A 62 -8.68 0.16 12.42
CA ASP A 62 -10.09 -0.23 12.31
C ASP A 62 -10.97 0.90 11.78
N SER A 63 -10.43 2.11 11.68
CA SER A 63 -11.15 3.26 11.17
C SER A 63 -11.31 3.14 9.65
N PRO A 64 -12.53 3.38 9.11
CA PRO A 64 -12.74 3.33 7.67
C PRO A 64 -11.80 4.29 6.90
N PRO A 65 -11.13 3.82 5.83
CA PRO A 65 -10.16 4.62 5.08
C PRO A 65 -10.73 5.92 4.48
N PHE A 66 -12.03 5.98 4.18
CA PHE A 66 -12.66 7.19 3.65
C PHE A 66 -12.62 8.39 4.61
N LEU A 67 -12.46 8.17 5.93
CA LEU A 67 -12.28 9.24 6.93
C LEU A 67 -10.92 9.96 6.83
N THR A 68 -10.04 9.53 5.91
CA THR A 68 -8.81 10.27 5.55
C THR A 68 -9.09 11.45 4.61
N LEU A 69 -10.27 11.49 3.97
CA LEU A 69 -10.68 12.56 3.06
C LEU A 69 -10.99 13.87 3.81
N PRO A 70 -10.79 15.04 3.17
CA PRO A 70 -11.09 16.34 3.79
C PRO A 70 -12.59 16.50 4.04
N HIS A 71 -12.96 17.13 5.15
CA HIS A 71 -14.36 17.44 5.51
C HIS A 71 -15.30 16.22 5.61
N VAL A 72 -14.73 15.01 5.69
CA VAL A 72 -15.48 13.76 5.84
C VAL A 72 -15.42 13.32 7.29
N ASP A 73 -16.58 13.35 7.93
CA ASP A 73 -16.81 12.85 9.28
C ASP A 73 -17.89 11.76 9.29
N GLU A 74 -18.19 11.21 10.46
CA GLU A 74 -19.19 10.14 10.61
C GLU A 74 -20.60 10.53 10.12
N ILE A 75 -20.89 11.84 10.01
CA ILE A 75 -22.17 12.37 9.51
C ILE A 75 -22.40 11.97 8.05
N VAL A 76 -21.35 11.94 7.22
CA VAL A 76 -21.49 11.60 5.78
C VAL A 76 -21.43 10.10 5.51
N LEU A 77 -21.11 9.29 6.53
CA LEU A 77 -21.02 7.82 6.44
C LEU A 77 -22.25 7.16 5.77
N PRO A 78 -23.51 7.56 6.06
CA PRO A 78 -24.68 6.92 5.45
C PRO A 78 -24.72 7.10 3.92
N GLN A 79 -24.31 8.27 3.41
CA GLN A 79 -24.25 8.52 1.97
C GLN A 79 -23.15 7.67 1.32
N PHE A 80 -21.99 7.57 1.98
CA PHE A 80 -20.90 6.75 1.50
C PHE A 80 -21.25 5.27 1.44
N LYS A 81 -21.94 4.75 2.47
CA LYS A 81 -22.42 3.35 2.50
C LYS A 81 -23.47 3.05 1.44
N ARG A 82 -24.33 4.02 1.10
CA ARG A 82 -25.51 3.79 0.25
C ARG A 82 -25.24 4.04 -1.24
N PHE A 83 -24.42 5.02 -1.58
CA PHE A 83 -24.25 5.48 -2.96
C PHE A 83 -22.80 5.52 -3.45
N LEU A 84 -21.83 5.43 -2.53
CA LEU A 84 -20.40 5.40 -2.83
C LEU A 84 -19.80 4.09 -2.28
N SER A 85 -18.50 4.12 -1.94
CA SER A 85 -17.81 3.02 -1.26
C SER A 85 -17.05 3.51 -0.04
N LEU A 86 -16.90 2.62 0.94
CA LEU A 86 -16.02 2.81 2.10
C LEU A 86 -14.55 2.51 1.77
N HIS A 87 -14.30 1.79 0.67
CA HIS A 87 -12.97 1.44 0.19
C HIS A 87 -12.49 2.49 -0.81
N LEU A 88 -11.28 3.01 -0.60
CA LEU A 88 -10.72 4.06 -1.46
C LEU A 88 -10.56 3.64 -2.93
N PRO A 89 -10.08 2.42 -3.27
CA PRO A 89 -9.95 2.02 -4.68
C PRO A 89 -11.27 2.02 -5.44
N GLU A 90 -12.34 1.54 -4.80
CA GLU A 90 -13.68 1.52 -5.40
C GLU A 90 -14.30 2.92 -5.47
N LEU A 91 -14.09 3.75 -4.44
CA LEU A 91 -14.48 5.15 -4.49
C LEU A 91 -13.81 5.89 -5.65
N ILE A 92 -12.50 5.64 -5.85
CA ILE A 92 -11.75 6.20 -6.97
C ILE A 92 -12.38 5.78 -8.31
N SER A 93 -12.69 4.51 -8.51
CA SER A 93 -13.28 4.05 -9.78
C SER A 93 -14.68 4.63 -10.04
N ILE A 94 -15.50 4.80 -8.99
CA ILE A 94 -16.80 5.46 -9.09
C ILE A 94 -16.64 6.93 -9.47
N VAL A 95 -15.68 7.62 -8.87
CA VAL A 95 -15.43 9.05 -9.12
C VAL A 95 -14.81 9.27 -10.51
N ASP A 96 -13.90 8.41 -10.94
CA ASP A 96 -13.31 8.45 -12.29
C ASP A 96 -14.35 8.19 -13.39
N SER A 97 -15.37 7.36 -13.12
CA SER A 97 -16.42 7.03 -14.08
C SER A 97 -17.59 8.03 -14.09
N LYS A 98 -18.01 8.53 -12.92
CA LYS A 98 -19.21 9.40 -12.79
C LYS A 98 -18.89 10.88 -12.61
N GLY A 99 -17.65 11.22 -12.30
CA GLY A 99 -17.16 12.60 -12.21
C GLY A 99 -17.69 13.41 -11.01
N PHE A 100 -17.34 14.70 -11.02
CA PHE A 100 -17.65 15.64 -9.93
C PHE A 100 -19.17 15.86 -9.70
N ALA A 101 -19.98 15.82 -10.76
CA ALA A 101 -21.41 16.03 -10.68
C ALA A 101 -22.10 14.95 -9.81
N PHE A 102 -21.61 13.71 -9.86
CA PHE A 102 -22.14 12.62 -9.05
C PHE A 102 -21.88 12.83 -7.56
N LEU A 103 -20.66 13.24 -7.17
CA LEU A 103 -20.37 13.57 -5.78
C LEU A 103 -21.24 14.72 -5.27
N THR A 104 -21.39 15.77 -6.07
CA THR A 104 -22.22 16.92 -5.72
C THR A 104 -23.66 16.49 -5.44
N ARG A 105 -24.27 15.69 -6.31
CA ARG A 105 -25.65 15.20 -6.14
C ARG A 105 -25.91 14.42 -4.85
N HIS A 106 -24.90 13.70 -4.35
CA HIS A 106 -25.05 12.83 -3.17
C HIS A 106 -24.57 13.48 -1.87
N LEU A 107 -23.79 14.56 -1.95
CA LEU A 107 -23.19 15.22 -0.79
C LEU A 107 -23.68 16.66 -0.57
N ASP A 108 -24.42 17.27 -1.51
CA ASP A 108 -24.90 18.67 -1.42
C ASP A 108 -25.74 18.96 -0.17
N ASN A 109 -26.50 17.98 0.31
CA ASN A 109 -27.35 18.10 1.48
C ASN A 109 -26.55 18.17 2.79
N MET A 110 -25.27 17.82 2.77
CA MET A 110 -24.42 17.71 3.96
C MET A 110 -23.17 18.61 3.91
N LEU A 111 -22.69 18.94 2.71
CA LEU A 111 -21.43 19.63 2.50
C LEU A 111 -21.57 20.74 1.46
N ASP A 112 -20.79 21.81 1.65
CA ASP A 112 -20.72 22.90 0.70
C ASP A 112 -20.00 22.47 -0.59
N VAL A 113 -20.34 23.10 -1.72
CA VAL A 113 -19.71 22.85 -3.03
C VAL A 113 -18.18 22.96 -2.98
N LYS A 114 -17.64 23.85 -2.12
CA LYS A 114 -16.20 23.98 -1.89
C LYS A 114 -15.61 22.74 -1.22
N GLN A 115 -16.27 22.23 -0.18
CA GLN A 115 -15.83 21.02 0.53
C GLN A 115 -15.89 19.79 -0.38
N ILE A 116 -16.96 19.66 -1.17
CA ILE A 116 -17.12 18.58 -2.16
C ILE A 116 -16.00 18.65 -3.20
N ARG A 117 -15.60 19.86 -3.63
CA ARG A 117 -14.47 20.06 -4.53
C ARG A 117 -13.15 19.63 -3.90
N ASP A 118 -12.92 19.95 -2.63
CA ASP A 118 -11.70 19.51 -1.93
C ASP A 118 -11.63 17.98 -1.83
N ILE A 119 -12.77 17.32 -1.56
CA ILE A 119 -12.89 15.85 -1.57
C ILE A 119 -12.55 15.31 -2.95
N TYR A 120 -13.20 15.82 -3.99
CA TYR A 120 -12.98 15.39 -5.38
C TYR A 120 -11.51 15.50 -5.78
N GLN A 121 -10.88 16.64 -5.48
CA GLN A 121 -9.45 16.86 -5.75
C GLN A 121 -8.54 15.92 -4.97
N THR A 122 -8.91 15.56 -3.74
CA THR A 122 -8.15 14.63 -2.92
C THR A 122 -8.25 13.21 -3.47
N ILE A 123 -9.46 12.76 -3.82
CA ILE A 123 -9.69 11.44 -4.45
C ILE A 123 -8.91 11.32 -5.76
N ASN A 124 -8.95 12.36 -6.60
CA ASN A 124 -8.18 12.41 -7.84
C ASN A 124 -6.66 12.44 -7.60
N GLY A 125 -6.21 12.87 -6.42
CA GLY A 125 -4.80 12.84 -6.03
C GLY A 125 -4.32 11.47 -5.52
N LEU A 126 -5.24 10.59 -5.09
CA LEU A 126 -4.88 9.30 -4.50
C LEU A 126 -4.14 8.39 -5.49
N PRO A 127 -3.14 7.63 -5.03
CA PRO A 127 -2.42 6.68 -5.85
C PRO A 127 -3.19 5.38 -6.03
N LEU A 128 -3.69 5.15 -7.24
CA LEU A 128 -4.05 3.81 -7.69
C LEU A 128 -2.88 3.26 -8.50
N ILE A 129 -2.08 2.37 -7.91
CA ILE A 129 -0.87 1.84 -8.55
C ILE A 129 -1.23 0.57 -9.31
N ASN A 130 -0.86 0.53 -10.59
CA ASN A 130 -0.88 -0.70 -11.37
C ASN A 130 0.43 -1.44 -11.14
N LEU A 131 0.35 -2.74 -10.85
CA LEU A 131 1.49 -3.59 -10.61
C LEU A 131 1.55 -4.70 -11.69
N LYS A 132 2.72 -4.88 -12.28
CA LYS A 132 3.09 -6.06 -13.07
C LYS A 132 4.34 -6.67 -12.46
N VAL A 133 4.39 -7.99 -12.33
CA VAL A 133 5.53 -8.68 -11.75
C VAL A 133 6.18 -9.57 -12.80
N THR A 134 7.51 -9.55 -12.85
CA THR A 134 8.30 -10.48 -13.67
C THR A 134 9.38 -11.12 -12.83
N ILE A 135 9.69 -12.38 -13.11
CA ILE A 135 10.73 -13.15 -12.42
C ILE A 135 11.83 -13.50 -13.42
N LYS A 136 13.08 -13.24 -13.02
CA LYS A 136 14.26 -13.58 -13.81
C LYS A 136 15.31 -14.22 -12.92
N ARG A 137 16.02 -15.24 -13.41
CA ARG A 137 17.19 -15.80 -12.73
C ARG A 137 18.31 -14.74 -12.67
N ALA A 138 19.05 -14.65 -11.56
CA ALA A 138 20.00 -13.55 -11.34
C ALA A 138 21.32 -13.70 -12.14
N ASP A 139 21.73 -14.92 -12.44
CA ASP A 139 22.98 -15.31 -13.11
C ASP A 139 22.84 -15.55 -14.63
N ASP A 140 21.61 -15.56 -15.15
CA ASP A 140 21.31 -15.88 -16.55
C ASP A 140 20.73 -14.66 -17.30
N GLU A 141 21.03 -14.52 -18.59
CA GLU A 141 20.39 -13.56 -19.47
C GLU A 141 19.02 -14.02 -19.98
N SER A 142 18.58 -15.21 -19.58
CA SER A 142 17.23 -15.74 -19.81
C SER A 142 16.12 -14.70 -19.70
N ARG A 143 15.12 -14.84 -20.58
CA ARG A 143 13.97 -13.95 -20.66
C ARG A 143 13.20 -13.96 -19.33
N ALA A 144 12.86 -12.79 -18.83
CA ALA A 144 12.00 -12.68 -17.65
C ALA A 144 10.63 -13.32 -17.93
N VAL A 145 10.14 -14.10 -16.97
CA VAL A 145 8.82 -14.72 -17.00
C VAL A 145 7.82 -13.72 -16.41
N ASP A 146 6.78 -13.39 -17.17
CA ASP A 146 5.67 -12.59 -16.67
C ASP A 146 4.86 -13.41 -15.67
N VAL A 147 4.60 -12.85 -14.50
CA VAL A 147 3.74 -13.46 -13.49
C VAL A 147 2.33 -12.97 -13.73
N ASP A 148 1.41 -13.90 -13.99
CA ASP A 148 -0.01 -13.57 -13.93
C ASP A 148 -0.41 -13.47 -12.46
N LEU A 149 -0.65 -12.24 -12.01
CA LEU A 149 -1.11 -11.98 -10.66
C LEU A 149 -2.62 -12.14 -10.64
N ASP A 150 -3.07 -13.37 -10.39
CA ASP A 150 -4.48 -13.60 -10.12
C ASP A 150 -4.94 -12.69 -8.96
N LEU A 151 -6.15 -12.14 -9.08
CA LEU A 151 -6.86 -11.66 -7.89
C LEU A 151 -6.91 -12.81 -6.88
N PRO A 152 -6.89 -12.56 -5.56
CA PRO A 152 -6.83 -13.62 -4.55
C PRO A 152 -8.03 -14.57 -4.69
N ASP A 153 -7.91 -15.60 -5.54
CA ASP A 153 -8.86 -16.67 -5.65
C ASP A 153 -8.56 -17.64 -4.51
N THR A 154 -9.56 -17.81 -3.67
CA THR A 154 -9.52 -18.64 -2.47
C THR A 154 -9.45 -20.12 -2.84
N SER A 155 -9.64 -20.48 -4.11
CA SER A 155 -9.49 -21.85 -4.59
C SER A 155 -8.03 -22.24 -4.86
N ILE A 156 -7.46 -23.03 -3.95
CA ILE A 156 -6.13 -23.66 -4.07
C ILE A 156 -5.97 -24.44 -5.40
N LYS A 157 -7.07 -24.92 -5.98
CA LYS A 157 -7.07 -25.77 -7.19
C LYS A 157 -6.79 -25.03 -8.50
N ALA A 158 -6.93 -23.71 -8.53
CA ALA A 158 -6.75 -22.91 -9.75
C ALA A 158 -5.46 -22.07 -9.74
N ARG A 159 -4.67 -22.10 -8.65
CA ARG A 159 -3.47 -21.27 -8.52
C ARG A 159 -2.42 -21.68 -9.55
N HIS A 160 -1.97 -20.72 -10.34
CA HIS A 160 -0.83 -20.89 -11.22
C HIS A 160 0.47 -20.95 -10.40
N TYR A 161 1.29 -21.97 -10.64
CA TYR A 161 2.60 -22.14 -10.01
C TYR A 161 3.69 -21.95 -11.05
N ILE A 162 4.67 -21.13 -10.72
CA ILE A 162 5.85 -20.89 -11.56
C ILE A 162 6.97 -21.80 -11.08
N GLU A 163 7.54 -22.57 -12.00
CA GLU A 163 8.67 -23.45 -11.70
C GLU A 163 9.96 -22.64 -11.54
N LEU A 164 10.61 -22.77 -10.38
CA LEU A 164 11.92 -22.17 -10.11
C LEU A 164 12.87 -23.25 -9.58
N GLU A 165 14.16 -23.08 -9.83
CA GLU A 165 15.17 -24.02 -9.33
C GLU A 165 15.46 -23.77 -7.85
N ALA A 166 15.67 -24.85 -7.09
CA ALA A 166 16.07 -24.77 -5.68
C ALA A 166 17.44 -24.12 -5.50
N ASP A 167 17.63 -23.40 -4.40
CA ASP A 167 18.91 -22.79 -4.02
C ASP A 167 19.54 -21.87 -5.10
N THR A 168 18.70 -21.09 -5.78
CA THR A 168 19.11 -20.18 -6.86
C THR A 168 18.59 -18.78 -6.58
N ASP A 169 19.40 -17.77 -6.92
CA ASP A 169 19.01 -16.38 -6.77
C ASP A 169 18.13 -15.93 -7.95
N TYR A 170 16.99 -15.34 -7.63
CA TYR A 170 16.04 -14.78 -8.60
C TYR A 170 15.78 -13.30 -8.31
N LEU A 171 15.69 -12.53 -9.38
CA LEU A 171 15.24 -11.15 -9.42
C LEU A 171 13.74 -11.10 -9.66
N ILE A 172 13.00 -10.63 -8.65
CA ILE A 172 11.58 -10.31 -8.76
C ILE A 172 11.45 -8.82 -9.04
N ASN A 173 10.97 -8.49 -10.24
CA ASN A 173 10.79 -7.13 -10.71
C ASN A 173 9.34 -6.70 -10.56
N PHE A 174 9.13 -5.64 -9.79
CA PHE A 174 7.85 -4.96 -9.65
C PHE A 174 7.84 -3.78 -10.62
N MET A 175 7.16 -3.93 -11.74
CA MET A 175 6.90 -2.83 -12.67
C MET A 175 5.63 -2.11 -12.24
N VAL A 176 5.79 -0.89 -11.73
CA VAL A 176 4.71 -0.08 -11.19
C VAL A 176 4.49 1.18 -12.02
N SER A 177 3.23 1.56 -12.19
CA SER A 177 2.85 2.82 -12.81
C SER A 177 1.51 3.31 -12.31
N ARG A 178 1.29 4.62 -12.37
CA ARG A 178 -0.03 5.21 -12.16
C ARG A 178 -0.74 5.31 -13.51
N PRO A 179 -1.90 4.66 -13.72
CA PRO A 179 -2.64 4.79 -14.96
C PRO A 179 -3.03 6.26 -15.17
N PRO A 180 -2.93 6.79 -16.41
CA PRO A 180 -3.37 8.14 -16.70
C PRO A 180 -4.88 8.25 -16.48
N ARG A 181 -5.30 9.23 -15.67
CA ARG A 181 -6.71 9.54 -15.45
C ARG A 181 -6.97 11.00 -15.82
N PRO A 182 -8.04 11.31 -16.58
CA PRO A 182 -8.24 12.64 -17.19
C PRO A 182 -8.22 13.80 -16.19
N GLU A 183 -8.85 13.61 -15.02
CA GLU A 183 -9.00 14.65 -14.00
C GLU A 183 -8.04 14.49 -12.82
N ALA A 184 -7.16 13.48 -12.85
CA ALA A 184 -6.17 13.23 -11.81
C ALA A 184 -4.85 13.94 -12.11
N LYS A 185 -4.43 14.78 -11.16
CA LYS A 185 -3.05 15.26 -11.11
C LYS A 185 -2.33 14.51 -9.99
N PRO A 186 -1.39 13.60 -10.33
CA PRO A 186 -0.61 12.90 -9.32
C PRO A 186 0.07 13.92 -8.39
N ARG A 187 -0.09 13.74 -7.08
CA ARG A 187 0.52 14.61 -6.07
C ARG A 187 1.66 13.86 -5.41
N LYS A 188 2.84 14.49 -5.36
CA LYS A 188 3.98 13.95 -4.62
C LYS A 188 3.72 13.95 -3.10
N HIS A 189 2.99 14.95 -2.63
CA HIS A 189 2.67 15.11 -1.21
C HIS A 189 1.37 14.39 -0.86
N VAL A 190 1.44 13.62 0.22
CA VAL A 190 0.29 12.94 0.82
C VAL A 190 -0.60 13.96 1.50
N PHE A 191 -1.91 13.81 1.31
CA PHE A 191 -2.89 14.55 2.10
C PHE A 191 -2.93 13.97 3.52
N ALA A 192 -2.29 14.68 4.47
CA ALA A 192 -2.24 14.32 5.88
C ALA A 192 -2.38 15.59 6.74
N PRO A 193 -3.61 16.17 6.83
CA PRO A 193 -3.82 17.49 7.45
C PRO A 193 -3.54 17.53 8.95
N LYS A 194 -3.57 16.36 9.61
CA LYS A 194 -3.27 16.20 11.04
C LYS A 194 -1.79 15.97 11.31
N TYR A 195 -0.99 15.74 10.26
CA TYR A 195 0.45 15.56 10.37
C TYR A 195 1.16 16.92 10.31
N ALA A 196 2.05 17.18 11.25
CA ALA A 196 2.64 18.51 11.44
C ALA A 196 3.70 18.90 10.38
N LYS A 197 4.03 17.99 9.46
CA LYS A 197 5.05 18.17 8.41
C LYS A 197 4.49 17.75 7.06
N ALA A 198 5.07 18.28 5.99
CA ALA A 198 4.83 17.72 4.67
C ALA A 198 5.36 16.27 4.62
N LYS A 199 4.57 15.37 4.02
CA LYS A 199 4.95 13.98 3.81
C LYS A 199 4.89 13.68 2.32
N ASP A 200 6.00 13.21 1.78
CA ASP A 200 6.04 12.68 0.41
C ASP A 200 5.52 11.24 0.40
N GLU A 201 4.87 10.86 -0.69
CA GLU A 201 4.42 9.50 -0.97
C GLU A 201 5.63 8.59 -1.19
N ASN A 202 5.78 7.55 -0.35
CA ASN A 202 6.73 6.47 -0.57
C ASN A 202 6.04 5.12 -0.47
N TRP A 203 6.68 4.13 -1.08
CA TRP A 203 6.17 2.77 -1.21
C TRP A 203 7.19 1.77 -0.68
N ILE A 204 6.68 0.71 -0.08
CA ILE A 204 7.45 -0.40 0.46
C ILE A 204 7.00 -1.67 -0.25
N PHE A 205 7.95 -2.35 -0.88
CA PHE A 205 7.76 -3.62 -1.57
C PHE A 205 8.31 -4.72 -0.67
N ILE A 206 7.46 -5.70 -0.35
CA ILE A 206 7.85 -6.82 0.53
C ILE A 206 7.49 -8.13 -0.15
N ILE A 207 8.40 -9.11 -0.02
CA ILE A 207 8.16 -10.49 -0.35
C ILE A 207 8.25 -11.28 0.95
N GLY A 208 7.20 -12.03 1.28
CA GLY A 208 7.17 -12.88 2.45
C GLY A 208 6.69 -14.28 2.11
N ASP A 209 7.06 -15.26 2.91
CA ASP A 209 6.51 -16.62 2.85
C ASP A 209 5.24 -16.70 3.71
N SER A 210 4.13 -17.11 3.09
CA SER A 210 2.83 -17.18 3.77
C SER A 210 2.77 -18.27 4.84
N ASN A 211 3.54 -19.35 4.66
CA ASN A 211 3.54 -20.52 5.52
C ASN A 211 4.41 -20.29 6.75
N THR A 212 5.65 -19.83 6.55
CA THR A 212 6.60 -19.61 7.65
C THR A 212 6.43 -18.26 8.32
N ARG A 213 5.73 -17.33 7.65
CA ARG A 213 5.62 -15.91 8.05
C ARG A 213 6.97 -15.22 8.12
N GLU A 214 7.90 -15.68 7.30
CA GLU A 214 9.22 -15.09 7.14
C GLU A 214 9.18 -13.96 6.09
N LEU A 215 9.84 -12.86 6.38
CA LEU A 215 10.09 -11.79 5.42
C LEU A 215 11.35 -12.16 4.64
N ILE A 216 11.20 -12.34 3.33
CA ILE A 216 12.29 -12.76 2.45
C ILE A 216 13.07 -11.54 1.96
N ALA A 217 12.36 -10.51 1.52
CA ALA A 217 13.00 -9.30 1.00
C ALA A 217 12.12 -8.06 1.18
N LEU A 218 12.75 -6.91 1.43
CA LEU A 218 12.09 -5.60 1.55
C LEU A 218 12.87 -4.54 0.77
N LYS A 219 12.17 -3.69 0.02
CA LYS A 219 12.76 -2.54 -0.67
C LYS A 219 11.83 -1.33 -0.64
N ARG A 220 12.38 -0.16 -0.39
CA ARG A 220 11.65 1.11 -0.41
C ARG A 220 11.83 1.82 -1.75
N SER A 221 10.79 2.51 -2.19
CA SER A 221 10.79 3.39 -3.36
C SER A 221 10.09 4.70 -3.04
N GLY A 222 10.43 5.75 -3.78
CA GLY A 222 9.76 7.04 -3.66
C GLY A 222 8.44 7.10 -4.42
N PHE A 223 8.09 8.31 -4.84
CA PHE A 223 6.87 8.61 -5.58
C PHE A 223 6.73 7.81 -6.89
N ILE A 224 5.55 7.22 -7.10
CA ILE A 224 5.21 6.49 -8.35
C ILE A 224 4.30 7.37 -9.22
N GLY A 225 4.84 7.80 -10.37
CA GLY A 225 4.13 8.60 -11.37
C GLY A 225 3.54 7.77 -12.50
N ASN A 226 3.19 8.45 -13.60
CA ASN A 226 2.61 7.81 -14.79
C ASN A 226 3.63 7.00 -15.60
N LYS A 227 4.90 7.40 -15.56
CA LYS A 227 5.97 6.67 -16.23
C LYS A 227 6.23 5.36 -15.45
N PRO A 228 6.20 4.19 -16.12
CA PRO A 228 6.54 2.94 -15.47
C PRO A 228 7.93 2.97 -14.85
N MET A 229 8.04 2.40 -13.66
CA MET A 229 9.28 2.25 -12.91
C MET A 229 9.41 0.78 -12.49
N THR A 230 10.63 0.24 -12.56
CA THR A 230 10.92 -1.13 -12.15
C THR A 230 11.65 -1.14 -10.81
N ILE A 231 11.11 -1.86 -9.83
CA ILE A 231 11.74 -2.09 -8.53
C ILE A 231 12.11 -3.57 -8.45
N SER A 232 13.40 -3.86 -8.45
CA SER A 232 13.90 -5.24 -8.35
C SER A 232 14.26 -5.62 -6.92
N LEU A 233 13.78 -6.78 -6.48
CA LEU A 233 14.15 -7.47 -5.24
C LEU A 233 14.85 -8.79 -5.59
N ILE A 234 15.95 -9.09 -4.91
CA ILE A 234 16.63 -10.39 -5.05
C ILE A 234 16.09 -11.30 -3.95
N ILE A 235 15.73 -12.52 -4.32
CA ILE A 235 15.38 -13.60 -3.40
C ILE A 235 16.25 -14.82 -3.70
N ARG A 236 16.51 -15.64 -2.69
CA ARG A 236 17.07 -16.98 -2.87
C ARG A 236 15.98 -18.00 -2.63
N THR A 237 15.78 -18.91 -3.57
CA THR A 237 14.80 -20.00 -3.41
C THR A 237 15.26 -21.00 -2.34
N PRO A 238 14.33 -21.67 -1.64
CA PRO A 238 14.68 -22.66 -0.64
C PRO A 238 15.36 -23.88 -1.26
N THR A 239 16.06 -24.66 -0.42
CA THR A 239 16.66 -25.94 -0.82
C THR A 239 15.63 -27.07 -0.89
N GLN A 240 14.51 -26.92 -0.17
CA GLN A 240 13.43 -27.90 -0.16
C GLN A 240 12.59 -27.79 -1.42
N TYR A 241 12.37 -28.94 -2.07
CA TYR A 241 11.50 -29.05 -3.24
C TYR A 241 10.02 -29.01 -2.89
N GLY A 242 9.22 -28.58 -3.86
CA GLY A 242 7.77 -28.58 -3.78
C GLY A 242 7.18 -27.17 -3.85
N ARG A 243 5.89 -27.07 -3.51
CA ARG A 243 5.10 -25.86 -3.72
C ARG A 243 5.14 -24.93 -2.51
N PHE A 244 5.46 -23.68 -2.77
CA PHE A 244 5.48 -22.58 -1.82
C PHE A 244 4.50 -21.49 -2.25
N ILE A 245 3.99 -20.73 -1.28
CA ILE A 245 3.11 -19.59 -1.53
C ILE A 245 3.77 -18.38 -0.90
N TYR A 246 4.34 -17.54 -1.75
CA TYR A 246 4.84 -16.25 -1.32
C TYR A 246 3.73 -15.21 -1.42
N SER A 247 3.79 -14.20 -0.57
CA SER A 247 2.94 -13.02 -0.67
C SER A 247 3.79 -11.82 -1.07
N LEU A 248 3.33 -11.12 -2.10
CA LEU A 248 3.88 -9.87 -2.59
C LEU A 248 3.06 -8.72 -2.01
N TYR A 249 3.69 -7.84 -1.26
CA TYR A 249 3.03 -6.67 -0.67
C TYR A 249 3.56 -5.39 -1.32
N LEU A 250 2.64 -4.51 -1.67
CA LEU A 250 2.90 -3.12 -2.06
C LEU A 250 2.19 -2.23 -1.04
N LEU A 251 2.96 -1.61 -0.15
CA LEU A 251 2.44 -0.85 0.98
C LEU A 251 2.82 0.62 0.86
N SER A 252 1.91 1.53 1.19
CA SER A 252 2.25 2.93 1.39
C SER A 252 2.90 3.12 2.75
N ASP A 253 3.87 4.03 2.86
CA ASP A 253 4.41 4.42 4.17
C ASP A 253 3.56 5.48 4.89
N ALA A 254 2.44 5.92 4.31
CA ALA A 254 1.69 7.08 4.75
C ALA A 254 0.17 7.01 4.54
N LEU A 255 -0.31 6.29 3.52
CA LEU A 255 -1.74 6.19 3.19
C LEU A 255 -2.32 4.91 3.76
N ILE A 256 -3.59 4.96 4.16
CA ILE A 256 -4.35 3.80 4.66
C ILE A 256 -5.34 3.38 3.58
N GLY A 257 -5.50 2.06 3.38
CA GLY A 257 -6.53 1.51 2.49
C GLY A 257 -6.21 1.53 1.00
N LEU A 258 -4.93 1.70 0.64
CA LEU A 258 -4.42 1.62 -0.74
C LEU A 258 -3.30 0.58 -0.89
N ASP A 259 -3.05 -0.19 0.17
CA ASP A 259 -2.11 -1.29 0.19
C ASP A 259 -2.62 -2.45 -0.67
N GLN A 260 -1.70 -3.16 -1.33
CA GLN A 260 -2.02 -4.29 -2.20
C GLN A 260 -1.26 -5.53 -1.75
N GLN A 261 -1.91 -6.68 -1.86
CA GLN A 261 -1.32 -7.98 -1.57
C GLN A 261 -1.70 -8.96 -2.69
N TYR A 262 -0.71 -9.71 -3.16
CA TYR A 262 -0.88 -10.75 -4.18
C TYR A 262 -0.22 -12.04 -3.71
N ASP A 263 -0.86 -13.17 -4.00
CA ASP A 263 -0.24 -14.48 -3.82
C ASP A 263 0.62 -14.83 -5.04
N LEU A 264 1.81 -15.37 -4.80
CA LEU A 264 2.73 -15.88 -5.80
C LEU A 264 2.98 -17.37 -5.51
N GLY A 265 2.39 -18.23 -6.33
CA GLY A 265 2.64 -19.67 -6.30
C GLY A 265 3.96 -20.02 -6.96
N ILE A 266 4.85 -20.69 -6.25
CA ILE A 266 6.16 -21.14 -6.76
C ILE A 266 6.26 -22.65 -6.58
N ASP A 267 6.66 -23.37 -7.61
CA ASP A 267 7.03 -24.79 -7.52
C ASP A 267 8.55 -24.92 -7.62
N ILE A 268 9.18 -25.36 -6.53
CA ILE A 268 10.62 -25.48 -6.43
C ILE A 268 11.06 -26.86 -6.91
N VAL A 269 11.78 -26.88 -8.03
CA VAL A 269 12.26 -28.09 -8.71
C VAL A 269 13.78 -28.26 -8.54
N SER A 270 14.28 -29.46 -8.81
CA SER A 270 15.73 -29.69 -8.84
C SER A 270 16.41 -28.78 -9.85
N LYS A 271 17.61 -28.28 -9.52
CA LYS A 271 18.45 -27.59 -10.51
C LYS A 271 18.59 -28.47 -11.74
N SER A 272 18.22 -27.94 -12.90
CA SER A 272 18.47 -28.61 -14.17
C SER A 272 19.98 -28.65 -14.34
N GLY A 273 20.60 -29.82 -14.16
CA GLY A 273 22.02 -29.98 -14.44
C GLY A 273 22.31 -29.75 -15.94
N PRO A 274 23.52 -29.32 -16.31
CA PRO A 274 24.00 -29.48 -17.68
C PRO A 274 24.10 -30.96 -18.08
#